data_AF-A0A377X9D5-F1
#
_entry.id   AF-A0A377X9D5-F1
#
_cell.length_a   1.000
_cell.length_b   1.000
_cell.length_c   1.000
_cell.angle_alpha   90.00
_cell.angle_beta   90.00
_cell.angle_gamma   90.00
#
_symmetry.space_group_name_H-M   'P 1'
#
loop_
_entity.id
_entity.type
_entity.pdbx_description
1 polymer ?
#
loop_
_entity_poly.entity_id
_entity_poly.type
_entity_poly.pdbx_seq_one_letter_code
_entity_poly.pdbx_strand_id
1 'polypeptide(L)'
;MASLARLAPDWAVSYGDQLVHQALIRWPDQAQPLAQQWRQQLSAGALPAENLTGWSEGMQQLQRLADQLNALDEQKGKYLTVSELKTAVFAITQSFNRAVPLEEQLRQLAALPVDQPWPAARGSLAELHLQQLIVEYALLKRKQPASPTAALPATGEPSVSEAVK
;
A
#
# COMPACT_ATOMS: atom_id res chain seq x y z
N MET A 1 -14.80 17.23 -13.54
CA MET A 1 -13.42 16.92 -13.12
C MET A 1 -13.26 16.77 -11.61
N ALA A 2 -13.82 17.65 -10.76
CA ALA A 2 -13.66 17.59 -9.29
C ALA A 2 -14.25 16.35 -8.56
N SER A 3 -15.06 15.52 -9.23
CA SER A 3 -15.70 14.32 -8.64
C SER A 3 -14.75 13.12 -8.54
N LEU A 4 -13.91 12.89 -9.56
CA LEU A 4 -12.98 11.75 -9.61
C LEU A 4 -11.86 11.86 -8.57
N ALA A 5 -11.40 13.08 -8.28
CA ALA A 5 -10.38 13.32 -7.26
C ALA A 5 -10.87 13.08 -5.82
N ARG A 6 -12.18 12.92 -5.61
CA ARG A 6 -12.79 12.63 -4.29
C ARG A 6 -13.03 11.14 -4.05
N LEU A 7 -12.75 10.30 -5.04
CA LEU A 7 -12.91 8.86 -4.88
C LEU A 7 -11.91 8.33 -3.85
N ALA A 8 -12.35 7.34 -3.09
CA ALA A 8 -11.45 6.63 -2.19
C ALA A 8 -10.30 6.00 -3.01
N PRO A 9 -9.08 5.92 -2.44
CA PRO A 9 -7.92 5.35 -3.14
C PRO A 9 -8.17 3.91 -3.60
N ASP A 10 -8.99 3.16 -2.86
CA ASP A 10 -9.40 1.78 -3.15
C ASP A 10 -10.69 1.67 -4.00
N TRP A 11 -11.18 2.77 -4.59
CA TRP A 11 -12.46 2.78 -5.29
C TRP A 11 -12.55 1.71 -6.38
N ALA A 12 -11.50 1.52 -7.18
CA ALA A 12 -11.49 0.53 -8.25
C ALA A 12 -11.66 -0.90 -7.71
N VAL A 13 -11.06 -1.20 -6.56
CA VAL A 13 -11.19 -2.50 -5.89
C VAL A 13 -12.59 -2.65 -5.30
N SER A 14 -13.08 -1.64 -4.59
CA SER A 14 -14.41 -1.64 -3.98
C SER A 14 -15.53 -1.79 -5.02
N TYR A 15 -15.42 -1.09 -6.15
CA TYR A 15 -16.38 -1.15 -7.23
C TYR A 15 -16.34 -2.51 -7.94
N GLY A 16 -15.16 -3.07 -8.18
CA GLY A 16 -15.01 -4.42 -8.71
C GLY A 16 -15.65 -5.48 -7.81
N ASP A 17 -15.45 -5.40 -6.50
CA ASP A 17 -16.10 -6.28 -5.52
C ASP A 17 -17.64 -6.17 -5.59
N GLN A 18 -18.19 -4.95 -5.72
CA GLN A 18 -19.63 -4.74 -5.87
C GLN A 18 -20.20 -5.35 -7.14
N LEU A 19 -19.50 -5.22 -8.27
CA LEU A 19 -19.92 -5.80 -9.55
C LEU A 19 -19.92 -7.33 -9.49
N VAL A 20 -18.87 -7.92 -8.93
CA VAL A 20 -18.77 -9.36 -8.73
C VAL A 20 -19.88 -9.87 -7.82
N HIS A 21 -20.15 -9.16 -6.72
CA HIS A 21 -21.23 -9.53 -5.81
C HIS A 21 -22.61 -9.47 -6.49
N GLN A 22 -22.91 -8.40 -7.24
CA GLN A 22 -24.15 -8.30 -7.99
C GLN A 22 -24.28 -9.41 -9.04
N ALA A 23 -23.19 -9.75 -9.74
CA ALA A 23 -23.17 -10.84 -10.70
C ALA A 23 -23.45 -12.19 -10.04
N LEU A 24 -22.89 -12.45 -8.86
CA LEU A 24 -23.14 -13.67 -8.09
C LEU A 24 -24.59 -13.79 -7.61
N ILE A 25 -25.21 -12.68 -7.20
CA ILE A 25 -26.63 -12.67 -6.82
C ILE A 25 -27.53 -12.98 -8.03
N ARG A 26 -27.18 -12.44 -9.21
CA ARG A 26 -28.04 -12.52 -10.39
C ARG A 26 -27.81 -13.77 -11.25
N TRP A 27 -26.58 -14.29 -11.28
CA TRP A 27 -26.16 -15.45 -12.08
C TRP A 27 -25.11 -16.28 -11.35
N PRO A 28 -25.47 -17.02 -10.27
CA PRO A 28 -24.50 -17.69 -9.40
C PRO A 28 -23.59 -18.68 -10.14
N ASP A 29 -24.13 -19.53 -11.02
CA ASP A 29 -23.34 -20.55 -11.72
C ASP A 29 -22.37 -19.95 -12.76
N GLN A 30 -22.76 -18.85 -13.40
CA GLN A 30 -21.98 -18.21 -14.47
C GLN A 30 -20.97 -17.19 -13.94
N ALA A 31 -21.28 -16.54 -12.81
CA ALA A 31 -20.43 -15.54 -12.19
C ALA A 31 -19.36 -16.13 -11.26
N GLN A 32 -19.46 -17.40 -10.87
CA GLN A 32 -18.47 -18.09 -10.04
C GLN A 32 -17.03 -18.00 -10.59
N PRO A 33 -16.74 -18.31 -11.88
CA PRO A 33 -15.38 -18.16 -12.42
C PRO A 33 -14.91 -16.71 -12.44
N LEU A 34 -15.79 -15.75 -12.73
CA LEU A 34 -15.47 -14.32 -12.69
C LEU A 34 -15.06 -13.87 -11.28
N ALA A 35 -15.79 -14.32 -10.26
CA ALA A 35 -15.48 -14.03 -8.87
C ALA A 35 -14.14 -14.62 -8.42
N GLN A 36 -13.79 -15.81 -8.92
CA GLN A 36 -12.49 -16.42 -8.67
C GLN A 36 -11.37 -15.66 -9.36
N GLN A 37 -11.53 -15.32 -10.64
CA GLN A 37 -10.55 -14.56 -11.41
C GLN A 37 -10.27 -13.20 -10.77
N TRP A 38 -11.31 -12.48 -10.38
CA TRP A 38 -11.18 -11.20 -9.68
C TRP A 38 -10.37 -11.34 -8.39
N ARG A 39 -10.67 -12.36 -7.58
CA ARG A 39 -9.91 -12.63 -6.35
C ARG A 39 -8.44 -12.97 -6.61
N GLN A 40 -8.16 -13.73 -7.66
CA GLN A 40 -6.80 -14.05 -8.06
C GLN A 40 -6.04 -12.80 -8.51
N GLN A 41 -6.67 -11.91 -9.28
CA GLN A 41 -6.08 -10.63 -9.68
C GLN A 41 -5.76 -9.75 -8.47
N LEU A 42 -6.67 -9.65 -7.50
CA LEU A 42 -6.41 -8.91 -6.26
C LEU A 42 -5.29 -9.54 -5.44
N SER A 43 -5.24 -10.86 -5.30
CA SER A 43 -4.15 -11.54 -4.59
C SER A 43 -2.80 -11.38 -5.29
N ALA A 44 -2.77 -11.43 -6.63
CA ALA A 44 -1.55 -11.24 -7.41
C ALA A 44 -1.06 -9.78 -7.39
N GLY A 45 -1.99 -8.84 -7.29
CA GLY A 45 -1.72 -7.41 -7.13
C GLY A 45 -1.49 -6.97 -5.69
N ALA A 46 -1.56 -7.87 -4.69
CA ALA A 46 -1.32 -7.53 -3.30
C ALA A 46 0.18 -7.30 -3.03
N LEU A 47 0.49 -6.54 -1.99
CA LEU A 47 1.86 -6.32 -1.57
C LEU A 47 2.45 -7.62 -0.98
N PRO A 48 3.64 -8.08 -1.40
CA PRO A 48 4.30 -9.21 -0.77
C PRO A 48 4.49 -8.99 0.73
N ALA A 49 4.25 -10.02 1.55
CA ALA A 49 4.35 -9.91 3.00
C ALA A 49 5.76 -9.47 3.47
N GLU A 50 6.80 -9.87 2.73
CA GLU A 50 8.18 -9.45 2.94
C GLU A 50 8.40 -7.92 2.82
N ASN A 51 7.59 -7.24 2.02
CA ASN A 51 7.68 -5.78 1.86
C ASN A 51 7.07 -5.03 3.04
N LEU A 52 6.24 -5.69 3.86
CA LEU A 52 5.62 -5.08 5.05
C LEU A 52 6.53 -5.09 6.28
N THR A 53 7.54 -5.97 6.33
CA THR A 53 8.35 -6.17 7.54
C THR A 53 9.73 -5.51 7.49
N GLY A 54 10.31 -5.26 6.31
CA GLY A 54 11.68 -4.72 6.20
C GLY A 54 11.89 -3.41 6.98
N TRP A 55 10.94 -2.47 6.87
CA TRP A 55 10.99 -1.21 7.62
C TRP A 55 10.86 -1.39 9.13
N SER A 56 9.87 -2.18 9.58
CA SER A 56 9.63 -2.39 11.02
C SER A 56 10.77 -3.16 11.68
N GLU A 57 11.34 -4.15 11.00
CA GLU A 57 12.54 -4.87 11.42
C GLU A 57 13.76 -3.95 11.53
N GLY A 58 13.97 -3.08 10.54
CA GLY A 58 15.06 -2.10 10.56
C GLY A 58 14.93 -1.11 11.71
N MET A 59 13.71 -0.62 11.97
CA MET A 59 13.43 0.26 13.12
C MET A 59 13.65 -0.45 14.47
N GLN A 60 13.26 -1.71 14.61
CA GLN A 60 13.56 -2.50 15.81
C GLN A 60 15.06 -2.72 16.01
N GLN A 61 15.81 -2.94 14.93
CA GLN A 61 17.28 -3.06 14.99
C GLN A 61 17.94 -1.74 15.37
N LEU A 62 17.46 -0.62 14.83
CA LEU A 62 17.92 0.72 15.16
C LEU A 62 17.66 1.05 16.64
N GLN A 63 16.47 0.73 17.15
CA GLN A 63 16.14 0.91 18.56
C GLN A 63 17.08 0.09 19.46
N ARG A 64 17.31 -1.18 19.13
CA ARG A 64 18.26 -2.02 19.88
C ARG A 64 19.67 -1.46 19.90
N LEU A 65 20.14 -0.90 18.77
CA LEU A 65 21.43 -0.24 18.72
C LEU A 65 21.47 1.03 19.59
N ALA A 66 20.42 1.84 19.56
CA ALA A 66 20.31 3.03 20.41
C ALA A 66 20.33 2.66 21.91
N ASP A 67 19.56 1.64 22.31
CA ASP A 67 19.52 1.15 23.69
C ASP A 67 20.90 0.62 24.14
N GLN A 68 21.60 -0.11 23.26
CA GLN A 68 22.97 -0.56 23.50
C GLN A 68 23.91 0.62 23.72
N LEU A 69 23.86 1.64 22.86
CA LEU A 69 24.72 2.83 22.98
C LEU A 69 24.44 3.60 24.28
N ASN A 70 23.17 3.78 24.65
CA ASN A 70 22.79 4.44 25.91
C ASN A 70 23.29 3.64 27.13
N ALA A 71 23.19 2.31 27.11
CA ALA A 71 23.66 1.47 28.20
C ALA A 71 25.19 1.54 28.40
N LEU A 72 25.97 1.84 27.35
CA LEU A 72 27.42 2.06 27.47
C LEU A 72 27.74 3.38 28.16
N ASP A 73 26.93 4.42 27.90
CA ASP A 73 27.09 5.72 28.55
C ASP A 73 26.79 5.63 30.05
N GLU A 74 25.77 4.85 30.42
CA GLU A 74 25.38 4.61 31.81
C GLU A 74 26.33 3.65 32.55
N GLN A 75 26.86 2.62 31.88
CA GLN A 75 27.74 1.62 32.51
C GLN A 75 29.21 1.89 32.19
N LYS A 76 29.85 2.69 33.06
CA LYS A 76 31.31 2.90 33.04
C LYS A 76 32.06 1.56 33.04
N GLY A 77 32.53 1.13 31.86
CA GLY A 77 33.38 -0.06 31.68
C GLY A 77 32.94 -1.05 30.61
N LYS A 78 31.74 -0.92 30.03
CA LYS A 78 31.38 -1.66 28.80
C LYS A 78 31.70 -0.82 27.58
N TYR A 79 32.27 -1.45 26.55
CA TYR A 79 32.60 -0.83 25.29
C TYR A 79 31.95 -1.62 24.17
N LEU A 80 31.32 -0.93 23.23
CA LEU A 80 30.96 -1.50 21.95
C LEU A 80 32.18 -1.41 21.03
N THR A 81 32.60 -2.55 20.50
CA THR A 81 33.68 -2.56 19.52
C THR A 81 33.21 -1.96 18.20
N VAL A 82 34.15 -1.38 17.45
CA VAL A 82 33.87 -0.88 16.10
C VAL A 82 33.31 -1.98 15.18
N SER A 83 33.72 -3.24 15.39
CA SER A 83 33.23 -4.40 14.64
C SER A 83 31.75 -4.70 14.92
N GLU A 84 31.32 -4.62 16.19
CA GLU A 84 29.91 -4.80 16.56
C GLU A 84 29.03 -3.68 16.02
N LEU A 85 29.49 -2.42 16.12
CA LEU A 85 28.79 -1.28 15.54
C LEU A 85 28.62 -1.44 14.01
N LYS A 86 29.68 -1.81 13.29
CA LYS A 86 29.61 -2.06 11.85
C LYS A 86 28.62 -3.16 11.52
N THR A 87 28.58 -4.21 12.32
CA THR A 87 27.66 -5.34 12.14
C THR A 87 26.21 -4.89 12.33
N ALA A 88 25.93 -4.11 13.37
CA ALA A 88 24.60 -3.56 13.63
C ALA A 88 24.13 -2.62 12.51
N VAL A 89 24.99 -1.69 12.08
CA VAL A 89 24.69 -0.77 10.96
C VAL A 89 24.44 -1.54 9.66
N PHE A 90 25.24 -2.58 9.38
CA PHE A 90 25.04 -3.43 8.20
C PHE A 90 23.69 -4.15 8.24
N ALA A 91 23.32 -4.74 9.38
CA ALA A 91 22.03 -5.41 9.55
C ALA A 91 20.85 -4.43 9.34
N ILE A 92 20.92 -3.24 9.95
CA ILE A 92 19.89 -2.19 9.79
C ILE A 92 19.75 -1.78 8.32
N THR A 93 20.88 -1.53 7.67
CA THR A 93 20.93 -1.19 6.24
C THR A 93 20.33 -2.30 5.38
N GLN A 94 20.65 -3.56 5.69
CA GLN A 94 20.09 -4.71 4.99
C GLN A 94 18.57 -4.79 5.17
N SER A 95 18.04 -4.58 6.38
CA SER A 95 16.61 -4.58 6.64
C SER A 95 15.87 -3.47 5.89
N PHE A 96 16.41 -2.24 5.87
CA PHE A 96 15.81 -1.15 5.11
C PHE A 96 15.87 -1.37 3.60
N ASN A 97 16.92 -2.02 3.08
CA ASN A 97 17.04 -2.33 1.66
C ASN A 97 16.19 -3.52 1.21
N ARG A 98 15.60 -4.32 2.12
CA ARG A 98 14.66 -5.39 1.74
C ARG A 98 13.39 -4.85 1.10
N ALA A 99 12.92 -3.71 1.59
CA ALA A 99 11.66 -3.10 1.16
C ALA A 99 11.79 -1.58 1.15
N VAL A 100 12.15 -1.03 0.00
CA VAL A 100 12.25 0.42 -0.16
C VAL A 100 10.84 1.02 -0.11
N PRO A 101 10.54 1.93 0.83
CA PRO A 101 9.23 2.54 0.94
C PRO A 101 8.90 3.37 -0.30
N LEU A 102 7.61 3.44 -0.66
CA LEU A 102 7.15 4.18 -1.84
C LEU A 102 7.59 5.65 -1.79
N GLU A 103 7.60 6.26 -0.60
CA GLU A 103 8.05 7.63 -0.38
C GLU A 103 9.49 7.86 -0.84
N GLU A 104 10.39 6.91 -0.57
CA GLU A 104 11.78 7.01 -1.02
C GLU A 104 11.89 6.78 -2.54
N GLN A 105 11.07 5.91 -3.12
CA GLN A 105 11.00 5.75 -4.57
C GLN A 105 10.50 7.04 -5.25
N LEU A 106 9.49 7.69 -4.67
CA LEU A 106 8.97 8.98 -5.16
C LEU A 106 10.01 10.09 -5.01
N ARG A 107 10.77 10.13 -3.91
CA ARG A 107 11.88 11.07 -3.73
C ARG A 107 12.95 10.88 -4.81
N GLN A 108 13.30 9.63 -5.15
CA GLN A 108 14.25 9.32 -6.22
C GLN A 108 13.75 9.76 -7.59
N LEU A 109 12.46 9.62 -7.86
CA LEU A 109 11.83 10.14 -9.09
C LEU A 109 11.83 11.68 -9.12
N ALA A 110 11.51 12.33 -8.00
CA ALA A 110 11.51 13.79 -7.87
C ALA A 110 12.91 14.41 -7.94
N ALA A 111 13.96 13.64 -7.63
CA ALA A 111 15.35 14.07 -7.72
C ALA A 111 15.91 14.05 -9.16
N LEU A 112 15.16 13.54 -10.14
CA LEU A 112 15.55 13.57 -11.54
C LEU A 112 15.45 15.00 -12.11
N PRO A 113 16.33 15.38 -13.05
CA PRO A 113 16.22 16.67 -13.71
C PRO A 113 14.85 16.86 -14.37
N VAL A 114 14.22 18.02 -14.14
CA VAL A 114 12.89 18.36 -14.66
C VAL A 114 12.83 18.29 -16.19
N ASP A 115 13.97 18.52 -16.85
CA ASP A 115 14.09 18.56 -18.31
C ASP A 115 14.22 17.15 -18.93
N GLN A 116 14.29 16.10 -18.12
CA GLN A 116 14.43 14.72 -18.58
C GLN A 116 13.17 13.91 -18.27
N PRO A 117 12.59 13.21 -19.27
CA PRO A 117 11.48 12.30 -19.01
C PRO A 117 11.91 11.20 -18.04
N TRP A 118 10.99 10.76 -17.18
CA TRP A 118 11.26 9.66 -16.25
C TRP A 118 11.71 8.42 -17.02
N PRO A 119 12.73 7.69 -16.54
CA PRO A 119 13.04 6.38 -17.09
C PRO A 119 11.80 5.49 -17.00
N ALA A 120 11.33 4.96 -18.14
CA ALA A 120 10.08 4.20 -18.22
C ALA A 120 9.99 3.10 -17.16
N ALA A 121 11.09 2.37 -16.94
CA ALA A 121 11.18 1.32 -15.93
C ALA A 121 10.96 1.83 -14.49
N ARG A 122 11.45 3.04 -14.14
CA ARG A 122 11.30 3.60 -12.79
C ARG A 122 9.88 4.13 -12.55
N GLY A 123 9.30 4.78 -13.56
CA GLY A 123 7.90 5.23 -13.51
C GLY A 123 6.96 4.04 -13.32
N SER A 124 7.07 3.03 -14.19
CA SER A 124 6.22 1.83 -14.12
C SER A 124 6.38 1.05 -12.81
N LEU A 125 7.58 1.01 -12.23
CA LEU A 125 7.81 0.35 -10.95
C LEU A 125 7.12 1.09 -9.79
N ALA A 126 7.21 2.42 -9.76
CA ALA A 126 6.52 3.23 -8.75
C ALA A 126 4.99 3.13 -8.87
N GLU A 127 4.47 3.12 -10.10
CA GLU A 127 3.05 2.90 -10.36
C GLU A 127 2.58 1.52 -9.89
N LEU A 128 3.36 0.46 -10.17
CA LEU A 128 3.06 -0.88 -9.69
C LEU A 128 3.03 -0.94 -8.16
N HIS A 129 4.03 -0.36 -7.49
CA HIS A 129 4.08 -0.39 -6.02
C HIS A 129 2.93 0.40 -5.39
N LEU A 130 2.56 1.53 -5.99
CA LEU A 130 1.37 2.30 -5.58
C LEU A 130 0.09 1.46 -5.71
N GLN A 131 -0.08 0.76 -6.84
CA GLN A 131 -1.22 -0.14 -7.03
C GLN A 131 -1.23 -1.27 -6.00
N GLN A 132 -0.08 -1.86 -5.68
CA GLN A 132 0.04 -2.91 -4.67
C GLN A 132 -0.37 -2.42 -3.28
N LEU A 133 0.04 -1.21 -2.90
CA LEU A 133 -0.38 -0.59 -1.63
C LEU A 133 -1.88 -0.31 -1.59
N ILE A 134 -2.47 0.17 -2.68
CA ILE A 134 -3.92 0.39 -2.79
C ILE A 134 -4.68 -0.93 -2.62
N VAL A 135 -4.24 -1.99 -3.31
CA VAL A 135 -4.86 -3.32 -3.23
C VAL A 135 -4.72 -3.89 -1.82
N GLU A 136 -3.54 -3.83 -1.21
CA GLU A 136 -3.33 -4.31 0.15
C GLU A 136 -4.19 -3.55 1.16
N TYR A 137 -4.26 -2.21 1.04
CA TYR A 137 -5.14 -1.39 1.86
C TYR A 137 -6.62 -1.80 1.72
N ALA A 138 -7.10 -2.04 0.50
CA ALA A 138 -8.46 -2.51 0.25
C ALA A 138 -8.72 -3.89 0.89
N LEU A 139 -7.76 -4.82 0.77
CA LEU A 139 -7.84 -6.15 1.37
C LEU A 139 -7.85 -6.09 2.90
N LEU A 140 -7.08 -5.20 3.51
CA LEU A 140 -7.08 -4.96 4.96
C LEU A 140 -8.40 -4.37 5.43
N LYS A 141 -8.92 -3.37 4.73
CA LYS A 141 -10.23 -2.76 5.01
C LYS A 141 -11.36 -3.77 4.98
N ARG A 142 -11.31 -4.75 4.05
CA ARG A 142 -12.28 -5.86 3.99
C ARG A 142 -12.22 -6.79 5.21
N LYS A 143 -11.05 -6.95 5.83
CA LYS A 143 -10.87 -7.79 7.03
C LYS A 143 -11.37 -7.10 8.30
N GLN A 144 -11.62 -5.79 8.26
CA GLN A 144 -12.16 -5.07 9.41
C GLN A 144 -13.66 -5.37 9.57
N PRO A 145 -14.15 -5.59 10.80
CA PRO A 145 -15.58 -5.68 11.07
C PRO A 145 -16.23 -4.32 10.76
N ALA A 146 -17.03 -4.30 9.67
CA ALA A 146 -17.87 -3.22 9.15
C ALA A 146 -17.52 -1.78 9.61
N SER A 147 -16.73 -1.06 8.80
CA SER A 147 -16.93 0.38 8.65
C SER A 147 -17.93 0.63 7.52
N PRO A 148 -18.80 1.65 7.63
CA PRO A 148 -19.89 1.85 6.69
C PRO A 148 -19.30 1.98 5.28
N THR A 149 -19.88 1.23 4.36
CA THR A 149 -19.74 1.42 2.91
C THR A 149 -19.49 2.89 2.64
N ALA A 150 -18.29 3.23 2.16
CA ALA A 150 -17.98 4.57 1.73
C ALA A 150 -19.09 4.95 0.75
N ALA A 151 -19.99 5.82 1.21
CA ALA A 151 -21.16 6.22 0.46
C ALA A 151 -20.65 6.76 -0.87
N LEU A 152 -21.00 6.08 -1.96
CA LEU A 152 -20.99 6.70 -3.27
C LEU A 152 -21.76 8.02 -3.12
N PRO A 153 -21.28 9.16 -3.62
CA PRO A 153 -22.17 10.28 -3.85
C PRO A 153 -23.26 9.74 -4.77
N ALA A 154 -24.50 9.72 -4.29
CA ALA A 154 -25.66 9.32 -5.06
C ALA A 154 -25.54 10.00 -6.43
N THR A 155 -25.36 9.20 -7.48
CA THR A 155 -25.60 9.63 -8.84
C THR A 155 -27.01 10.21 -8.82
N GLY A 156 -27.10 11.54 -8.87
CA GLY A 156 -28.37 12.23 -8.98
C GLY A 156 -29.02 11.74 -10.26
N GLU A 157 -29.99 10.84 -10.12
CA GLU A 157 -31.00 10.66 -11.13
C GLU A 157 -31.70 12.01 -11.29
N PRO A 158 -31.76 12.60 -12.49
CA PRO A 158 -32.70 13.69 -12.70
C PRO A 158 -34.10 13.08 -12.57
N SER A 159 -34.78 13.42 -11.48
CA SER A 159 -36.23 13.24 -11.34
C SER A 159 -36.90 13.91 -12.53
N VAL A 160 -37.32 13.11 -13.51
CA VAL A 160 -38.32 13.52 -14.50
C VAL A 160 -39.68 13.17 -13.92
N SER A 161 -40.16 14.07 -13.07
CA SER A 161 -41.54 14.34 -12.70
C SER A 161 -41.48 15.81 -12.26
N GLU A 162 -42.19 16.78 -12.80
CA GLU A 162 -43.59 16.81 -13.20
C GLU A 162 -43.85 18.22 -13.74
N ALA A 163 -44.51 18.38 -14.89
CA ALA A 163 -45.36 19.52 -15.24
C ALA A 163 -45.77 19.43 -16.72
N VAL A 164 -47.00 19.64 -17.17
CA VAL A 164 -48.29 19.97 -16.57
C VAL A 164 -49.26 19.83 -17.76
N LYS A 165 -50.38 19.14 -17.55
CA LYS A 165 -51.72 19.34 -18.15
C LYS A 165 -51.90 19.38 -19.67
#